data_AF-A0A452IGW4-F1
#
_entry.id   AF-A0A452IGW4-F1
#
_cell.length_a   1.000
_cell.length_b   1.000
_cell.length_c   1.000
_cell.angle_alpha   90.00
_cell.angle_beta   90.00
_cell.angle_gamma   90.00
#
_symmetry.space_group_name_H-M   'P 1'
#
loop_
_entity.id
_entity.type
_entity.pdbx_description
1 polymer ?
#
loop_
_entity_poly.entity_id
_entity_poly.type
_entity_poly.pdbx_seq_one_letter_code
_entity_poly.pdbx_strand_id
1 'polypeptide(L)'
;MRLGAMARLLPLVLLMGALLGPGAGGAALEFGGTTGQWARYARWDASSLGELSFSLKTNVSRALVLYLDDGGNCDFLELMIADGRLRLRFTISCAEPAKLHLETPVDDDRWHMVLLTRNYRETMLVVDGEAKVAEVKSKRRDMAVESDLFLGGIPPDVRLSALTLSTVKYEVPFKGLVANLKVGDTPPALLGSQGIRSDTEYLCTKQNPCAHGGLCSVLNGEVQCDCSMTGFQGKFCSEGENFLGKLQHLVYGSPYKSGFPYLVWEPEPLERPMHSQRGGLHPSVTCP
;
A
#
# COMPACT_ATOMS: atom_id res chain seq x y z
N MET A 1 22.42 23.62 63.41
CA MET A 1 23.01 23.76 62.06
C MET A 1 22.93 22.37 61.40
N ARG A 2 22.23 22.09 60.30
CA ARG A 2 21.52 22.87 59.27
C ARG A 2 20.23 22.12 58.89
N LEU A 3 19.20 22.90 58.58
CA LEU A 3 17.98 22.53 57.87
C LEU A 3 18.28 22.14 56.41
N GLY A 4 17.43 21.30 55.82
CA GLY A 4 17.27 21.10 54.37
C GLY A 4 16.19 20.04 54.12
N ALA A 5 14.89 20.38 54.18
CA ALA A 5 14.09 21.05 53.15
C ALA A 5 13.92 20.21 51.86
N MET A 6 12.79 19.47 51.85
CA MET A 6 11.90 19.13 50.74
C MET A 6 12.28 19.62 49.34
N ALA A 7 12.40 18.68 48.39
CA ALA A 7 12.15 18.95 46.98
C ALA A 7 11.41 17.75 46.37
N ARG A 8 10.07 17.80 46.44
CA ARG A 8 9.18 17.01 45.57
C ARG A 8 9.25 17.65 44.18
N LEU A 9 9.87 16.98 43.22
CA LEU A 9 9.81 17.36 41.80
C LEU A 9 8.81 16.44 41.11
N LEU A 10 7.71 17.04 40.64
CA LEU A 10 6.64 16.40 39.86
C LEU A 10 7.18 15.80 38.55
N PRO A 11 6.55 14.74 38.00
CA PRO A 11 6.88 14.28 36.66
C PRO A 11 6.34 15.29 35.63
N LEU A 12 7.23 15.82 34.80
CA LEU A 12 6.85 16.56 33.59
C LEU A 12 6.21 15.55 32.62
N VAL A 13 4.88 15.50 32.58
CA VAL A 13 4.14 14.80 31.53
C VAL A 13 4.21 15.67 30.28
N LEU A 14 5.14 15.35 29.37
CA LEU A 14 5.15 15.92 28.03
C LEU A 14 4.01 15.27 27.21
N LEU A 15 2.89 15.99 27.12
CA LEU A 15 1.86 15.75 26.11
C LEU A 15 2.43 16.19 24.75
N MET A 16 3.02 15.24 24.01
CA MET A 16 3.29 15.36 22.58
C MET A 16 2.90 14.04 21.92
N GLY A 17 1.61 13.92 21.61
CA GLY A 17 1.06 12.90 20.73
C GLY A 17 0.23 13.60 19.67
N ALA A 18 0.92 14.32 18.79
CA ALA A 18 0.32 14.88 17.59
C ALA A 18 -0.36 13.76 16.80
N LEU A 19 -1.60 14.01 16.35
CA LEU A 19 -2.26 13.20 15.35
C LEU A 19 -1.43 13.21 14.07
N LEU A 20 -0.53 12.24 13.93
CA LEU A 20 -0.08 11.78 12.63
C LEU A 20 -1.12 10.77 12.15
N GLY A 21 -2.20 11.29 11.56
CA GLY A 21 -2.96 10.49 10.62
C GLY A 21 -2.00 10.02 9.52
N PRO A 22 -2.05 8.76 9.06
CA PRO A 22 -1.19 8.28 8.00
C PRO A 22 -1.63 8.91 6.67
N GLY A 23 -1.11 10.12 6.44
CA GLY A 23 -1.25 10.91 5.22
C GLY A 23 0.14 11.22 4.66
N ALA A 24 0.96 10.19 4.48
CA ALA A 24 2.18 10.26 3.70
C ALA A 24 2.12 9.08 2.73
N GLY A 25 1.78 9.36 1.48
CA GLY A 25 1.55 8.38 0.42
C GLY A 25 2.82 7.66 0.01
N GLY A 26 3.23 6.66 0.78
CA GLY A 26 3.93 5.51 0.24
C GLY A 26 2.90 4.62 -0.47
N ALA A 27 3.13 4.28 -1.73
CA ALA A 27 2.27 3.35 -2.46
C ALA A 27 2.14 2.04 -1.66
N ALA A 28 0.93 1.67 -1.27
CA ALA A 28 0.69 0.38 -0.66
C ALA A 28 0.70 -0.72 -1.72
N LEU A 29 1.03 -1.93 -1.27
CA LEU A 29 0.85 -3.16 -2.02
C LEU A 29 -0.39 -3.87 -1.47
N GLU A 30 -1.33 -4.16 -2.36
CA GLU A 30 -2.50 -4.98 -2.09
C GLU A 30 -2.21 -6.44 -2.44
N PHE A 31 -2.25 -7.28 -1.40
CA PHE A 31 -2.18 -8.72 -1.52
C PHE A 31 -3.60 -9.28 -1.49
N GLY A 32 -4.02 -9.90 -2.59
CA GLY A 32 -5.37 -10.47 -2.72
C GLY A 32 -5.59 -11.76 -1.93
N GLY A 33 -4.52 -12.37 -1.39
CA GLY A 33 -4.55 -13.68 -0.75
C GLY A 33 -4.52 -14.84 -1.74
N THR A 34 -4.08 -14.60 -2.98
CA THR A 34 -4.03 -15.65 -4.02
C THR A 34 -2.81 -16.54 -3.84
N THR A 35 -2.96 -17.83 -4.17
CA THR A 35 -1.85 -18.78 -4.08
C THR A 35 -0.73 -18.39 -5.04
N GLY A 36 0.51 -18.37 -4.54
CA GLY A 36 1.67 -18.01 -5.34
C GLY A 36 1.86 -16.51 -5.57
N GLN A 37 1.13 -15.65 -4.85
CA GLN A 37 1.45 -14.22 -4.80
C GLN A 37 2.71 -13.98 -3.95
N TRP A 38 3.46 -12.92 -4.26
CA TRP A 38 4.63 -12.52 -3.49
C TRP A 38 5.11 -11.13 -3.94
N ALA A 39 5.83 -10.44 -3.04
CA ALA A 39 6.73 -9.36 -3.38
C ALA A 39 8.15 -9.69 -2.91
N ARG A 40 9.14 -9.37 -3.74
CA ARG A 40 10.57 -9.60 -3.46
C ARG A 40 11.30 -8.27 -3.47
N TYR A 41 11.92 -7.95 -2.35
CA TYR A 41 12.71 -6.73 -2.17
C TYR A 41 14.19 -7.06 -2.04
N ALA A 42 15.03 -6.05 -2.32
CA ALA A 42 16.45 -6.13 -2.04
C ALA A 42 16.69 -6.55 -0.58
N ARG A 43 17.71 -7.39 -0.39
CA ARG A 43 18.10 -7.94 0.91
C ARG A 43 18.20 -6.85 1.99
N TRP A 44 17.57 -7.11 3.13
CA TRP A 44 17.88 -6.42 4.38
C TRP A 44 19.10 -7.09 5.03
N ASP A 45 20.20 -6.35 5.20
CA ASP A 45 21.36 -6.83 5.95
C ASP A 45 21.06 -6.85 7.47
N ALA A 46 20.34 -7.88 7.90
CA ALA A 46 19.93 -8.10 9.28
C ALA A 46 21.01 -8.83 10.12
N SER A 47 22.26 -8.83 9.66
CA SER A 47 23.36 -9.62 10.22
C SER A 47 23.67 -9.24 11.67
N SER A 48 24.01 -7.97 11.90
CA SER A 48 24.45 -7.44 13.19
C SER A 48 23.43 -6.47 13.80
N LEU A 49 23.39 -5.25 13.27
CA LEU A 49 22.48 -4.18 13.68
C LEU A 49 21.61 -3.82 12.49
N GLY A 50 20.32 -3.60 12.72
CA GLY A 50 19.45 -3.20 11.64
C GLY A 50 18.04 -2.91 12.11
N GLU A 51 17.33 -2.16 11.28
CA GLU A 51 15.94 -1.80 11.51
C GLU A 51 15.14 -2.02 10.24
N LEU A 52 13.95 -2.58 10.37
CA LEU A 52 12.96 -2.70 9.32
C LEU A 52 11.60 -2.28 9.87
N SER A 53 10.90 -1.40 9.15
CA SER A 53 9.56 -0.95 9.54
C SER A 53 8.59 -0.96 8.36
N PHE A 54 7.31 -1.18 8.65
CA PHE A 54 6.22 -1.10 7.68
C PHE A 54 4.88 -0.93 8.38
N SER A 55 3.86 -0.57 7.61
CA SER A 55 2.47 -0.54 8.05
C SER A 55 1.72 -1.70 7.39
N LEU A 56 0.85 -2.40 8.11
CA LEU A 56 -0.04 -3.42 7.53
C LEU A 56 -1.50 -3.17 7.91
N LYS A 57 -2.41 -3.60 7.03
CA LYS A 57 -3.86 -3.62 7.27
C LYS A 57 -4.42 -4.94 6.77
N THR A 58 -5.12 -5.68 7.61
CA THR A 58 -5.65 -7.00 7.25
C THR A 58 -6.83 -7.42 8.12
N ASN A 59 -7.61 -8.39 7.62
CA ASN A 59 -8.65 -9.07 8.37
C ASN A 59 -8.42 -10.60 8.44
N VAL A 60 -7.20 -11.07 8.14
CA VAL A 60 -6.87 -12.50 8.21
C VAL A 60 -6.14 -12.83 9.51
N SER A 61 -6.55 -13.93 10.14
CA SER A 61 -6.00 -14.38 11.41
C SER A 61 -4.82 -15.35 11.28
N ARG A 62 -4.48 -15.77 10.06
CA ARG A 62 -3.30 -16.58 9.75
C ARG A 62 -2.71 -16.23 8.39
N ALA A 63 -1.43 -15.86 8.35
CA ALA A 63 -0.70 -15.62 7.10
C ALA A 63 0.82 -15.50 7.31
N LEU A 64 1.62 -15.86 6.31
CA LEU A 64 3.02 -15.44 6.21
C LEU A 64 3.08 -13.96 5.83
N VAL A 65 3.76 -13.14 6.64
CA VAL A 65 3.93 -11.71 6.36
C VAL A 65 5.27 -11.45 5.72
N LEU A 66 6.37 -11.88 6.34
CA LEU A 66 7.74 -11.56 5.91
C LEU A 66 8.68 -12.74 6.17
N TYR A 67 9.61 -12.98 5.25
CA TYR A 67 10.62 -14.03 5.37
C TYR A 67 11.98 -13.61 4.77
N LEU A 68 13.07 -14.00 5.44
CA LEU A 68 14.44 -13.97 4.93
C LEU A 68 15.26 -15.10 5.57
N ASP A 69 16.34 -15.53 4.91
CA ASP A 69 17.24 -16.56 5.41
C ASP A 69 18.67 -16.49 4.83
N ASP A 70 19.48 -17.49 5.18
CA ASP A 70 20.84 -17.72 4.70
C ASP A 70 20.93 -18.71 3.53
N GLY A 71 19.89 -18.79 2.69
CA GLY A 71 19.94 -19.55 1.44
C GLY A 71 19.84 -21.06 1.61
N GLY A 72 19.11 -21.53 2.63
CA GLY A 72 18.86 -22.96 2.84
C GLY A 72 19.80 -23.63 3.84
N ASN A 73 20.54 -22.86 4.63
CA ASN A 73 21.45 -23.40 5.63
C ASN A 73 20.75 -23.49 7.00
N CYS A 74 20.92 -22.48 7.86
CA CYS A 74 20.53 -22.56 9.25
C CYS A 74 19.86 -21.33 9.84
N ASP A 75 20.08 -20.15 9.28
CA ASP A 75 19.59 -18.88 9.80
C ASP A 75 18.34 -18.46 9.03
N PHE A 76 17.28 -18.12 9.77
CA PHE A 76 16.07 -17.55 9.18
C PHE A 76 15.43 -16.55 10.13
N LEU A 77 14.61 -15.68 9.56
CA LEU A 77 13.68 -14.80 10.26
C LEU A 77 12.33 -14.85 9.54
N GLU A 78 11.29 -15.25 10.28
CA GLU A 78 9.92 -15.43 9.82
C GLU A 78 9.00 -14.57 10.69
N LEU A 79 8.23 -13.69 10.06
CA LEU A 79 7.13 -12.97 10.69
C LEU A 79 5.81 -13.46 10.10
N MET A 80 4.89 -13.88 10.96
CA MET A 80 3.57 -14.38 10.57
C MET A 80 2.47 -13.76 11.43
N ILE A 81 1.25 -13.78 10.90
CA ILE A 81 0.03 -13.62 11.71
C ILE A 81 -0.42 -15.01 12.12
N ALA A 82 -0.76 -15.19 13.39
CA ALA A 82 -1.39 -16.39 13.91
C ALA A 82 -2.32 -16.02 15.07
N ASP A 83 -3.55 -16.53 15.02
CA ASP A 83 -4.63 -16.18 15.94
C ASP A 83 -4.86 -14.66 16.01
N GLY A 84 -4.78 -14.00 14.85
CA GLY A 84 -4.98 -12.55 14.70
C GLY A 84 -3.84 -11.68 15.21
N ARG A 85 -2.72 -12.27 15.67
CA ARG A 85 -1.60 -11.56 16.31
C ARG A 85 -0.30 -11.83 15.60
N LEU A 86 0.65 -10.89 15.68
CA LEU A 86 1.97 -11.08 15.08
C LEU A 86 2.85 -12.01 15.92
N ARG A 87 3.51 -12.95 15.24
CA ARG A 87 4.50 -13.87 15.79
C ARG A 87 5.77 -13.80 14.97
N LEU A 88 6.90 -13.63 15.64
CA LEU A 88 8.22 -13.67 15.03
C LEU A 88 8.96 -14.93 15.48
N ARG A 89 9.63 -15.59 14.55
CA ARG A 89 10.55 -16.69 14.80
C ARG A 89 11.87 -16.40 14.10
N PHE A 90 12.98 -16.59 14.80
CA PHE A 90 14.28 -16.44 14.18
C PHE A 90 15.31 -17.35 14.85
N THR A 91 16.33 -17.75 14.11
CA THR A 91 17.45 -18.52 14.64
C THR A 91 18.76 -18.12 14.00
N ILE A 92 19.86 -18.41 14.70
CA ILE A 92 21.22 -18.16 14.27
C ILE A 92 22.05 -19.43 14.53
N SER A 93 22.78 -19.89 13.52
CA SER A 93 23.68 -21.03 13.55
C SER A 93 23.01 -22.32 14.04
N CYS A 94 21.81 -22.60 13.49
CA CYS A 94 21.04 -23.82 13.73
C CYS A 94 20.62 -24.01 15.20
N ALA A 95 20.64 -22.95 16.01
CA ALA A 95 20.17 -22.99 17.39
C ALA A 95 18.64 -23.20 17.44
N GLU A 96 18.12 -23.53 18.63
CA GLU A 96 16.67 -23.53 18.85
C GLU A 96 16.10 -22.13 18.55
N PRO A 97 15.09 -21.98 17.67
CA PRO A 97 14.57 -20.68 17.29
C PRO A 97 13.99 -19.91 18.46
N ALA A 98 14.40 -18.66 18.60
CA ALA A 98 13.75 -17.70 19.48
C ALA A 98 12.37 -17.34 18.92
N LYS A 99 11.40 -17.09 19.81
CA LYS A 99 10.01 -16.82 19.44
C LYS A 99 9.49 -15.58 20.17
N LEU A 100 8.83 -14.68 19.46
CA LEU A 100 8.09 -13.55 20.00
C LEU A 100 6.63 -13.65 19.58
N HIS A 101 5.74 -13.34 20.51
CA HIS A 101 4.29 -13.41 20.32
C HIS A 101 3.72 -12.11 20.86
N LEU A 102 3.10 -11.27 20.03
CA LEU A 102 2.53 -9.99 20.48
C LEU A 102 1.08 -10.21 20.92
N GLU A 103 0.59 -9.40 21.85
CA GLU A 103 -0.80 -9.46 22.30
C GLU A 103 -1.72 -8.52 21.52
N THR A 104 -1.17 -7.57 20.78
CA THR A 104 -1.94 -6.65 19.95
C THR A 104 -2.59 -7.43 18.78
N PRO A 105 -3.94 -7.45 18.69
CA PRO A 105 -4.63 -7.97 17.51
C PRO A 105 -4.36 -7.07 16.31
N VAL A 106 -4.14 -7.66 15.14
CA VAL A 106 -3.86 -6.94 13.88
C VAL A 106 -4.83 -7.30 12.75
N ASP A 107 -5.78 -8.19 13.01
CA ASP A 107 -6.79 -8.68 12.06
C ASP A 107 -8.11 -7.90 12.13
N ASP A 108 -8.05 -6.63 12.54
CA ASP A 108 -9.21 -5.76 12.75
C ASP A 108 -9.50 -4.80 11.57
N ASP A 109 -8.82 -5.01 10.44
CA ASP A 109 -8.87 -4.21 9.22
C ASP A 109 -8.45 -2.73 9.38
N ARG A 110 -7.69 -2.40 10.44
CA ARG A 110 -7.05 -1.10 10.65
C ARG A 110 -5.54 -1.16 10.38
N TRP A 111 -4.95 0.02 10.27
CA TRP A 111 -3.51 0.14 10.06
C TRP A 111 -2.77 -0.09 11.38
N HIS A 112 -1.82 -1.01 11.34
CA HIS A 112 -0.89 -1.31 12.42
C HIS A 112 0.54 -1.01 11.98
N MET A 113 1.31 -0.38 12.86
CA MET A 113 2.71 -0.07 12.63
C MET A 113 3.59 -1.19 13.19
N VAL A 114 4.44 -1.76 12.36
CA VAL A 114 5.35 -2.84 12.72
C VAL A 114 6.79 -2.36 12.60
N LEU A 115 7.58 -2.62 13.64
CA LEU A 115 9.01 -2.32 13.69
C LEU A 115 9.77 -3.55 14.18
N LEU A 116 10.76 -3.98 13.41
CA LEU A 116 11.72 -5.01 13.73
C LEU A 116 13.09 -4.37 13.90
N THR A 117 13.72 -4.59 15.05
CA THR A 117 15.11 -4.17 15.28
C THR A 117 15.97 -5.36 15.63
N ARG A 118 17.14 -5.45 15.00
CA ARG A 118 18.16 -6.46 15.23
C ARG A 118 19.31 -5.88 16.04
N ASN A 119 19.71 -6.61 17.07
CA ASN A 119 20.89 -6.36 17.86
C ASN A 119 21.62 -7.68 18.13
N TYR A 120 22.40 -8.13 17.15
CA TYR A 120 23.21 -9.35 17.23
C TYR A 120 22.40 -10.61 17.51
N ARG A 121 22.39 -11.13 18.74
CA ARG A 121 21.56 -12.31 19.08
C ARG A 121 20.13 -11.93 19.44
N GLU A 122 19.89 -10.65 19.69
CA GLU A 122 18.60 -10.12 20.09
C GLU A 122 17.83 -9.60 18.88
N THR A 123 16.52 -9.84 18.90
CA THR A 123 15.57 -9.20 17.98
C THR A 123 14.41 -8.68 18.80
N MET A 124 14.01 -7.43 18.54
CA MET A 124 12.83 -6.81 19.12
C MET A 124 11.78 -6.59 18.04
N LEU A 125 10.53 -6.87 18.39
CA LEU A 125 9.35 -6.62 17.57
C LEU A 125 8.45 -5.65 18.32
N VAL A 126 8.08 -4.55 17.66
CA VAL A 126 7.14 -3.54 18.18
C VAL A 126 5.93 -3.47 17.25
N VAL A 127 4.74 -3.50 17.85
CA VAL A 127 3.44 -3.39 17.15
C VAL A 127 2.59 -2.38 17.91
N ASP A 128 2.25 -1.25 17.29
CA ASP A 128 1.46 -0.16 17.90
C ASP A 128 1.90 0.27 19.30
N GLY A 129 3.20 0.19 19.57
CA GLY A 129 3.81 0.53 20.86
C GLY A 129 3.96 -0.63 21.84
N GLU A 130 3.36 -1.80 21.60
CA GLU A 130 3.70 -3.03 22.33
C GLU A 130 5.04 -3.56 21.83
N ALA A 131 6.05 -3.64 22.70
CA ALA A 131 7.38 -4.14 22.37
C ALA A 131 7.67 -5.46 23.09
N LYS A 132 8.20 -6.44 22.35
CA LYS A 132 8.78 -7.67 22.92
C LYS A 132 10.14 -7.96 22.31
N VAL A 133 11.07 -8.45 23.14
CA VAL A 133 12.45 -8.78 22.75
C VAL A 133 12.77 -10.22 23.12
N ALA A 134 13.50 -10.91 22.25
CA ALA A 134 14.00 -12.25 22.50
C ALA A 134 15.45 -12.36 22.02
N GLU A 135 16.20 -13.26 22.65
CA GLU A 135 17.57 -13.59 22.27
C GLU A 135 17.64 -15.06 21.84
N VAL A 136 18.35 -15.36 20.75
CA VAL A 136 18.68 -16.74 20.40
C VAL A 136 19.90 -17.23 21.18
N LYS A 137 19.81 -18.44 21.74
CA LYS A 137 20.93 -19.09 22.47
C LYS A 137 21.93 -19.71 21.50
N SER A 138 22.61 -18.86 20.73
CA SER A 138 23.60 -19.27 19.72
C SER A 138 25.03 -18.96 20.15
N LYS A 139 25.98 -19.77 19.67
CA LYS A 139 27.42 -19.46 19.79
C LYS A 139 27.84 -18.33 18.87
N ARG A 140 27.20 -18.22 17.70
CA ARG A 140 27.46 -17.14 16.74
C ARG A 140 26.64 -15.91 17.13
N ARG A 141 27.28 -14.76 17.04
CA ARG A 141 26.69 -13.48 17.39
C ARG A 141 25.84 -12.90 16.27
N ASP A 142 26.34 -12.99 15.04
CA ASP A 142 25.74 -12.40 13.85
C ASP A 142 24.93 -13.44 13.06
N MET A 143 23.84 -12.98 12.46
CA MET A 143 23.01 -13.79 11.57
C MET A 143 23.60 -13.78 10.15
N ALA A 144 23.62 -14.93 9.49
CA ALA A 144 23.88 -14.96 8.06
C ALA A 144 22.58 -14.62 7.31
N VAL A 145 22.66 -13.73 6.31
CA VAL A 145 21.52 -13.40 5.44
C VAL A 145 22.00 -13.41 3.99
N GLU A 146 21.42 -14.30 3.19
CA GLU A 146 21.76 -14.50 1.79
C GLU A 146 20.54 -14.32 0.88
N SER A 147 19.34 -14.61 1.35
CA SER A 147 18.15 -14.38 0.54
C SER A 147 17.86 -12.91 0.31
N ASP A 148 16.99 -12.66 -0.66
CA ASP A 148 16.22 -11.42 -0.73
C ASP A 148 15.17 -11.36 0.39
N LEU A 149 14.54 -10.20 0.56
CA LEU A 149 13.43 -10.04 1.50
C LEU A 149 12.11 -10.41 0.80
N PHE A 150 11.42 -11.44 1.31
CA PHE A 150 10.12 -11.86 0.79
C PHE A 150 8.98 -11.32 1.65
N LEU A 151 7.93 -10.83 0.99
CA LEU A 151 6.75 -10.26 1.62
C LEU A 151 5.47 -10.91 1.06
N GLY A 152 4.57 -11.32 1.95
CA GLY A 152 3.24 -11.86 1.66
C GLY A 152 3.17 -13.24 0.99
N GLY A 153 4.33 -13.83 0.66
CA GLY A 153 4.46 -15.16 0.08
C GLY A 153 5.87 -15.44 -0.45
N ILE A 154 6.11 -16.69 -0.87
CA ILE A 154 7.39 -17.13 -1.45
C ILE A 154 7.19 -17.45 -2.94
N PRO A 155 8.06 -16.98 -3.84
CA PRO A 155 7.95 -17.29 -5.26
C PRO A 155 7.96 -18.80 -5.55
N PRO A 156 7.12 -19.28 -6.49
CA PRO A 156 6.98 -20.71 -6.76
C PRO A 156 8.26 -21.34 -7.34
N ASP A 157 9.11 -20.55 -8.00
CA ASP A 157 10.39 -20.95 -8.59
C ASP A 157 11.53 -21.07 -7.57
N VAL A 158 11.38 -20.52 -6.35
CA VAL A 158 12.35 -20.72 -5.27
C VAL A 158 12.34 -22.19 -4.85
N ARG A 159 13.51 -22.83 -4.92
CA ARG A 159 13.70 -24.24 -4.56
C ARG A 159 13.60 -24.42 -3.05
N LEU A 160 13.04 -25.55 -2.59
CA LEU A 160 12.97 -25.85 -1.15
C LEU A 160 14.35 -25.91 -0.49
N SER A 161 15.37 -26.36 -1.23
CA SER A 161 16.76 -26.41 -0.74
C SER A 161 17.41 -25.03 -0.58
N ALA A 162 16.80 -23.97 -1.12
CA ALA A 162 17.25 -22.60 -0.94
C ALA A 162 16.50 -21.90 0.21
N LEU A 163 15.62 -22.62 0.91
CA LEU A 163 14.85 -22.11 2.04
C LEU A 163 15.25 -22.85 3.31
N THR A 164 15.79 -22.11 4.28
CA THR A 164 16.20 -22.67 5.57
C THR A 164 14.99 -23.22 6.33
N LEU A 165 13.87 -22.50 6.29
CA LEU A 165 12.58 -22.99 6.76
C LEU A 165 11.69 -23.32 5.56
N SER A 166 11.94 -24.44 4.89
CA SER A 166 11.19 -24.83 3.67
C SER A 166 9.66 -24.89 3.81
N THR A 167 9.12 -25.03 5.03
CA THR A 167 7.68 -25.00 5.30
C THR A 167 7.02 -23.66 4.96
N VAL A 168 7.77 -22.54 4.94
CA VAL A 168 7.20 -21.21 4.62
C VAL A 168 6.56 -21.15 3.23
N LYS A 169 7.00 -22.02 2.31
CA LYS A 169 6.43 -22.11 0.96
C LYS A 169 4.97 -22.56 0.95
N TYR A 170 4.52 -23.22 2.03
CA TYR A 170 3.17 -23.76 2.16
C TYR A 170 2.31 -22.99 3.16
N GLU A 171 2.83 -21.90 3.73
CA GLU A 171 2.05 -21.04 4.60
C GLU A 171 0.96 -20.29 3.83
N VAL A 172 -0.09 -19.90 4.55
CA VAL A 172 -1.21 -19.16 3.98
C VAL A 172 -0.68 -17.80 3.46
N PRO A 173 -0.93 -17.45 2.18
CA PRO A 173 -0.53 -16.15 1.65
C PRO A 173 -1.21 -14.99 2.39
N PHE A 174 -0.48 -13.89 2.59
CA PHE A 174 -1.03 -12.70 3.23
C PHE A 174 -2.17 -12.08 2.43
N LYS A 175 -3.23 -11.61 3.07
CA LYS A 175 -4.27 -10.84 2.40
C LYS A 175 -4.44 -9.51 3.12
N GLY A 176 -4.39 -8.41 2.38
CA GLY A 176 -4.47 -7.08 2.95
C GLY A 176 -3.54 -6.10 2.25
N LEU A 177 -3.22 -5.01 2.94
CA LEU A 177 -2.35 -3.96 2.45
C LEU A 177 -1.06 -3.93 3.26
N VAL A 178 0.06 -3.69 2.58
CA VAL A 178 1.34 -3.33 3.20
C VAL A 178 1.85 -2.03 2.61
N ALA A 179 2.23 -1.08 3.45
CA ALA A 179 2.74 0.23 3.03
C ALA A 179 3.99 0.61 3.83
N ASN A 180 4.68 1.66 3.38
CA ASN A 180 5.79 2.29 4.10
C ASN A 180 6.91 1.34 4.52
N LEU A 181 7.19 0.30 3.72
CA LEU A 181 8.32 -0.59 3.99
C LEU A 181 9.64 0.19 3.91
N LYS A 182 10.42 0.13 4.99
CA LYS A 182 11.73 0.74 5.10
C LYS A 182 12.73 -0.21 5.73
N VAL A 183 13.97 -0.11 5.27
CA VAL A 183 15.17 -0.69 5.89
C VAL A 183 16.03 0.49 6.34
N GLY A 184 16.20 0.64 7.65
CA GLY A 184 16.59 1.91 8.26
C GLY A 184 15.61 3.02 7.86
N ASP A 185 16.14 4.12 7.32
CA ASP A 185 15.33 5.26 6.86
C ASP A 185 14.91 5.19 5.39
N THR A 186 15.33 4.15 4.67
CA THR A 186 15.19 4.08 3.20
C THR A 186 14.23 2.98 2.75
N PRO A 187 13.38 3.21 1.73
CA PRO A 187 12.60 2.15 1.13
C PRO A 187 13.52 1.18 0.35
N PRO A 188 13.45 -0.15 0.59
CA PRO A 188 14.25 -1.10 -0.17
C PRO A 188 13.74 -1.21 -1.62
N ALA A 189 14.63 -1.55 -2.55
CA ALA A 189 14.25 -1.71 -3.96
C ALA A 189 13.35 -2.93 -4.16
N LEU A 190 12.21 -2.76 -4.85
CA LEU A 190 11.36 -3.86 -5.29
C LEU A 190 12.02 -4.56 -6.49
N LEU A 191 12.42 -5.82 -6.32
CA LEU A 191 13.09 -6.61 -7.35
C LEU A 191 12.10 -7.38 -8.24
N GLY A 192 10.91 -7.68 -7.73
CA GLY A 192 9.87 -8.36 -8.47
C GLY A 192 8.62 -8.59 -7.63
N SER A 193 7.51 -8.86 -8.31
CA SER A 193 6.27 -9.27 -7.66
C SER A 193 5.38 -10.07 -8.61
N GLN A 194 4.46 -10.85 -8.04
CA GLN A 194 3.46 -11.59 -8.79
C GLN A 194 2.17 -11.71 -7.96
N GLY A 195 1.01 -11.65 -8.61
CA GLY A 195 -0.28 -11.90 -7.96
C GLY A 195 -0.72 -10.83 -6.95
N ILE A 196 -0.06 -9.67 -6.94
CA ILE A 196 -0.37 -8.52 -6.09
C ILE A 196 -0.69 -7.31 -6.96
N ARG A 197 -1.44 -6.37 -6.40
CA ARG A 197 -1.69 -5.06 -7.04
C ARG A 197 -0.88 -4.01 -6.32
N SER A 198 -0.23 -3.13 -7.06
CA SER A 198 0.32 -1.91 -6.47
C SER A 198 -0.75 -0.84 -6.53
N ASP A 199 -0.82 0.05 -5.53
CA ASP A 199 -1.70 1.23 -5.55
C ASP A 199 -1.54 2.06 -6.84
N THR A 200 -0.38 1.97 -7.51
CA THR A 200 -0.17 2.56 -8.84
C THR A 200 -1.18 2.09 -9.90
N GLU A 201 -1.68 0.86 -9.83
CA GLU A 201 -2.74 0.38 -10.73
C GLU A 201 -4.14 0.83 -10.26
N TYR A 202 -4.35 0.94 -8.95
CA TYR A 202 -5.64 1.36 -8.36
C TYR A 202 -5.95 2.84 -8.61
N LEU A 203 -4.91 3.69 -8.60
CA LEU A 203 -5.00 5.14 -8.78
C LEU A 203 -5.59 5.54 -10.14
N CYS A 204 -5.27 4.85 -11.25
CA CYS A 204 -5.81 5.20 -12.56
C CYS A 204 -6.99 4.34 -13.03
N THR A 205 -7.13 3.11 -12.54
CA THR A 205 -8.17 2.17 -13.06
C THR A 205 -9.45 2.14 -12.22
N LYS A 206 -9.37 2.41 -10.91
CA LYS A 206 -10.54 2.36 -10.01
C LYS A 206 -10.87 3.70 -9.37
N GLN A 207 -9.87 4.55 -9.13
CA GLN A 207 -10.05 5.87 -8.52
C GLN A 207 -9.30 6.96 -9.30
N ASN A 208 -9.53 7.04 -10.61
CA ASN A 208 -8.87 8.01 -11.50
C ASN A 208 -9.04 9.45 -10.97
N PRO A 209 -7.97 10.12 -10.51
CA PRO A 209 -8.04 11.47 -9.97
C PRO A 209 -8.04 12.55 -11.06
N CYS A 210 -7.78 12.20 -12.32
CA CYS A 210 -7.78 13.14 -13.44
C CYS A 210 -9.22 13.53 -13.82
N ALA A 211 -9.54 14.81 -13.67
CA ALA A 211 -10.84 15.36 -14.04
C ALA A 211 -10.98 15.54 -15.57
N HIS A 212 -12.21 15.75 -16.03
CA HIS A 212 -12.56 16.13 -17.41
C HIS A 212 -11.98 15.21 -18.50
N GLY A 213 -11.77 13.92 -18.20
CA GLY A 213 -11.27 12.94 -19.16
C GLY A 213 -9.77 13.00 -19.42
N GLY A 214 -8.99 13.60 -18.52
CA GLY A 214 -7.52 13.58 -18.59
C GLY A 214 -6.97 12.15 -18.57
N LEU A 215 -5.92 11.89 -19.35
CA LEU A 215 -5.30 10.58 -19.39
C LEU A 215 -4.47 10.37 -18.12
N CYS A 216 -4.87 9.39 -17.31
CA CYS A 216 -4.18 9.04 -16.08
C CYS A 216 -3.09 8.02 -16.35
N SER A 217 -1.89 8.30 -15.85
CA SER A 217 -0.76 7.37 -15.83
C SER A 217 -0.03 7.47 -14.49
N VAL A 218 0.75 6.44 -14.14
CA VAL A 218 1.57 6.46 -12.92
C VAL A 218 3.04 6.35 -13.27
N LEU A 219 3.81 7.36 -12.88
CA LEU A 219 5.27 7.41 -13.03
C LEU A 219 5.92 7.54 -11.66
N ASN A 220 6.89 6.66 -11.37
CA ASN A 220 7.63 6.64 -10.10
C ASN A 220 6.76 6.61 -8.83
N GLY A 221 5.58 5.96 -8.90
CA GLY A 221 4.64 5.89 -7.78
C GLY A 221 3.72 7.11 -7.62
N GLU A 222 3.85 8.13 -8.49
CA GLU A 222 2.98 9.30 -8.49
C GLU A 222 2.04 9.32 -9.69
N VAL A 223 0.81 9.78 -9.47
CA VAL A 223 -0.16 9.97 -10.55
C VAL A 223 0.20 11.19 -11.39
N GLN A 224 0.18 10.99 -12.71
CA GLN A 224 0.36 12.02 -13.73
C GLN A 224 -0.90 12.07 -14.60
N CYS A 225 -1.47 13.27 -14.73
CA CYS A 225 -2.62 13.54 -15.59
C CYS A 225 -2.18 14.35 -16.82
N ASP A 226 -2.38 13.81 -18.01
CA ASP A 226 -2.25 14.57 -19.24
C ASP A 226 -3.57 15.29 -19.55
N CYS A 227 -3.55 16.61 -19.41
CA CYS A 227 -4.70 17.48 -19.60
C CYS A 227 -4.79 18.06 -21.02
N SER A 228 -3.84 17.76 -21.90
CA SER A 228 -3.68 18.41 -23.22
C SER A 228 -4.93 18.31 -24.11
N MET A 229 -5.69 17.23 -23.98
CA MET A 229 -6.93 16.98 -24.74
C MET A 229 -8.21 17.39 -24.00
N THR A 230 -8.10 17.94 -22.79
CA THR A 230 -9.26 18.24 -21.94
C THR A 230 -9.70 19.70 -22.00
N GLY A 231 -8.80 20.61 -22.40
CA GLY A 231 -9.03 22.05 -22.29
C GLY A 231 -8.93 22.59 -20.86
N PHE A 232 -8.55 21.76 -19.89
CA PHE A 232 -8.28 22.14 -18.50
C PHE A 232 -6.78 22.02 -18.18
N GLN A 233 -6.37 22.59 -17.05
CA GLN A 233 -5.00 22.56 -16.56
C GLN A 233 -4.93 22.20 -15.07
N GLY A 234 -3.72 22.27 -14.50
CA GLY A 234 -3.44 21.84 -13.13
C GLY A 234 -3.11 20.35 -13.04
N LYS A 235 -2.62 19.93 -11.87
CA LYS A 235 -2.09 18.57 -11.63
C LYS A 235 -3.10 17.45 -11.91
N PHE A 236 -4.40 17.76 -11.80
CA PHE A 236 -5.49 16.81 -11.95
C PHE A 236 -6.53 17.25 -13.01
N CYS A 237 -6.16 18.16 -13.92
CA CYS A 237 -7.05 18.68 -14.97
C CYS A 237 -8.34 19.32 -14.44
N SER A 238 -8.29 19.91 -13.25
CA SER A 238 -9.45 20.48 -12.54
C SER A 238 -9.49 22.01 -12.57
N GLU A 239 -8.40 22.67 -13.00
CA GLU A 239 -8.25 24.11 -12.91
C GLU A 239 -8.42 24.76 -14.30
N GLY A 240 -9.23 25.82 -14.39
CA GLY A 240 -9.31 26.76 -15.51
C GLY A 240 -9.62 26.19 -16.89
N GLU A 241 -10.70 26.63 -17.53
CA GLU A 241 -10.86 26.39 -18.98
C GLU A 241 -9.82 27.19 -19.77
N ASN A 242 -8.84 26.50 -20.35
CA ASN A 242 -7.95 27.06 -21.34
C ASN A 242 -8.73 27.23 -22.65
N PHE A 243 -9.19 28.46 -22.92
CA PHE A 243 -9.82 28.86 -24.19
C PHE A 243 -8.99 28.58 -25.45
N LEU A 244 -7.70 28.22 -25.31
CA LEU A 244 -6.81 27.84 -26.40
C LEU A 244 -6.97 26.38 -26.87
N GLY A 245 -7.53 25.47 -26.05
CA GLY A 245 -7.75 24.07 -26.44
C GLY A 245 -8.90 23.87 -27.44
N LYS A 246 -9.91 24.76 -27.40
CA LYS A 246 -11.02 24.75 -28.38
C LYS A 246 -10.58 25.10 -29.80
N LEU A 247 -9.44 25.79 -29.96
CA LEU A 247 -8.94 26.17 -31.29
C LEU A 247 -8.31 25.01 -32.04
N GLN A 248 -7.76 23.99 -31.38
CA GLN A 248 -7.19 22.83 -32.10
C GLN A 248 -8.26 21.89 -32.67
N HIS A 249 -9.41 21.75 -32.01
CA HIS A 249 -10.55 21.01 -32.56
C HIS A 249 -11.28 21.75 -33.68
N LEU A 250 -11.19 23.09 -33.74
CA LEU A 250 -11.76 23.88 -34.84
C LEU A 250 -10.83 23.99 -36.06
N VAL A 251 -9.53 23.72 -35.91
CA VAL A 251 -8.54 23.86 -37.01
C VAL A 251 -8.32 22.55 -37.78
N TYR A 252 -8.68 21.39 -37.23
CA TYR A 252 -8.55 20.08 -37.93
C TYR A 252 -9.86 19.52 -38.52
N GLY A 253 -10.84 20.39 -38.77
CA GLY A 253 -12.01 20.08 -39.60
C GLY A 253 -11.77 20.37 -41.08
N SER A 254 -11.12 19.42 -41.77
CA SER A 254 -11.07 19.13 -43.23
C SER A 254 -11.20 20.27 -44.28
N PRO A 255 -10.29 20.34 -45.28
CA PRO A 255 -10.37 21.31 -46.36
C PRO A 255 -11.26 20.79 -47.50
N TYR A 256 -12.43 21.36 -47.77
CA TYR A 256 -13.01 21.33 -49.14
C TYR A 256 -14.16 22.34 -49.32
N LYS A 257 -13.97 23.21 -50.33
CA LYS A 257 -14.98 23.98 -51.10
C LYS A 257 -15.74 25.11 -50.41
N SER A 258 -15.21 26.33 -50.54
CA SER A 258 -16.01 27.56 -50.53
C SER A 258 -16.53 27.86 -51.94
N GLY A 259 -17.82 27.63 -52.16
CA GLY A 259 -18.61 28.30 -53.20
C GLY A 259 -19.71 29.09 -52.50
N PHE A 260 -19.65 30.42 -52.55
CA PHE A 260 -20.80 31.31 -52.30
C PHE A 260 -21.85 31.08 -53.41
N PRO A 261 -23.17 31.23 -53.17
CA PRO A 261 -23.76 32.54 -52.84
C PRO A 261 -24.93 32.55 -51.83
N TYR A 262 -25.11 33.76 -51.26
CA TYR A 262 -26.33 34.44 -50.80
C TYR A 262 -27.59 33.63 -50.45
N LEU A 263 -28.18 33.92 -49.29
CA LEU A 263 -29.54 34.47 -49.15
C LEU A 263 -29.82 34.92 -47.71
N VAL A 264 -30.43 36.10 -47.62
CA VAL A 264 -30.90 36.84 -46.43
C VAL A 264 -32.20 36.20 -45.93
N TRP A 265 -32.41 36.09 -44.61
CA TRP A 265 -33.76 36.10 -44.00
C TRP A 265 -33.74 36.74 -42.61
N GLU A 266 -34.68 37.66 -42.42
CA GLU A 266 -34.96 38.49 -41.23
C GLU A 266 -35.45 37.67 -40.02
N PRO A 267 -35.36 38.21 -38.78
CA PRO A 267 -35.86 37.56 -37.57
C PRO A 267 -37.25 38.06 -37.18
N GLU A 268 -38.12 37.20 -36.62
CA GLU A 268 -39.11 37.49 -35.56
C GLU A 268 -40.02 36.26 -35.25
N PRO A 269 -40.83 36.21 -34.16
CA PRO A 269 -40.39 35.93 -32.80
C PRO A 269 -41.28 34.87 -32.08
N LEU A 270 -41.00 34.69 -30.78
CA LEU A 270 -41.69 33.85 -29.79
C LEU A 270 -43.23 33.93 -29.78
N GLU A 271 -43.89 32.77 -29.68
CA GLU A 271 -45.17 32.62 -28.98
C GLU A 271 -45.18 31.39 -28.05
N ARG A 272 -45.87 31.57 -26.92
CA ARG A 272 -46.00 30.66 -25.76
C ARG A 272 -47.40 30.00 -25.76
N PRO A 273 -47.77 29.16 -24.78
CA PRO A 273 -48.44 27.87 -25.01
C PRO A 273 -49.94 27.85 -24.68
N MET A 274 -50.65 26.76 -25.01
CA MET A 274 -51.92 26.42 -24.36
C MET A 274 -52.27 24.92 -24.38
N HIS A 275 -52.47 24.37 -23.16
CA HIS A 275 -53.47 23.40 -22.67
C HIS A 275 -54.19 22.40 -23.62
N SER A 276 -54.29 21.13 -23.16
CA SER A 276 -55.53 20.55 -22.56
C SER A 276 -55.79 19.06 -22.89
N GLN A 277 -55.91 18.26 -21.81
CA GLN A 277 -56.91 17.19 -21.56
C GLN A 277 -56.85 15.76 -22.13
N ARG A 278 -56.89 14.84 -21.13
CA ARG A 278 -57.80 13.69 -20.90
C ARG A 278 -57.54 12.31 -21.53
N GLY A 279 -57.65 11.31 -20.63
CA GLY A 279 -58.19 9.96 -20.84
C GLY A 279 -57.13 8.93 -21.25
N GLY A 280 -57.01 7.73 -20.69
CA GLY A 280 -57.80 7.01 -19.69
C GLY A 280 -57.27 5.56 -19.58
N LEU A 281 -57.63 4.90 -18.48
CA LEU A 281 -57.83 3.45 -18.27
C LEU A 281 -56.66 2.44 -18.43
N HIS A 282 -56.33 1.81 -17.29
CA HIS A 282 -55.83 0.44 -17.06
C HIS A 282 -56.68 -0.65 -17.77
N PRO A 283 -56.19 -1.90 -18.03
CA PRO A 283 -55.69 -2.88 -17.03
C PRO A 283 -54.41 -3.68 -17.44
N SER A 284 -53.49 -4.01 -16.54
CA SER A 284 -53.32 -5.32 -15.86
C SER A 284 -53.50 -6.58 -16.72
N VAL A 285 -52.38 -7.23 -17.07
CA VAL A 285 -52.30 -8.69 -17.32
C VAL A 285 -50.97 -9.23 -16.76
N THR A 286 -51.08 -10.19 -15.85
CA THR A 286 -50.02 -11.07 -15.32
C THR A 286 -50.11 -12.46 -15.96
N CYS A 287 -49.01 -13.21 -15.80
CA CYS A 287 -48.79 -14.67 -15.98
C CYS A 287 -48.15 -15.11 -17.31
N PRO A 288 -47.43 -16.27 -17.32
CA PRO A 288 -47.15 -17.23 -16.24
C PRO A 288 -45.74 -17.11 -15.61
#